data_AF-A0A7V9SF66-F1
#
_entry.id   AF-A0A7V9SF66-F1
#
_cell.length_a   1.000
_cell.length_b   1.000
_cell.length_c   1.000
_cell.angle_alpha   90.00
_cell.angle_beta   90.00
_cell.angle_gamma   90.00
#
_symmetry.space_group_name_H-M   'P 1'
#
loop_
_entity.id
_entity.type
_entity.pdbx_description
1 polymer ?
#
loop_
_entity_poly.entity_id
_entity_poly.type
_entity_poly.pdbx_seq_one_letter_code
_entity_poly.pdbx_strand_id
1 'polypeptide(L)'
;YWCGMGVEEVDGSPQPVPTTTWLQRMAPGAAAVIAIGTCATWGGIPAAYGNPTGSKGVMDFLGKDYRSALGLPVVNVPGCSPVGDNFTETIAAVLLFLNGFGPLPEFDDLGRPAWLFNQTVHQRCVRAGFYEEGTFAKEYGDPECLVEIGCWGPVVQCNITSRGAINHVGGCMNTGGICIGCTMPGFPDRFAPFYKRPPGTIVSSSAARAVGSFVRPLRRMTMDFQNREPRWDHEKTVPSGWGNVAGPNPLEKGIHYFYEKLQFAGSTEPGGMESEGNGNGRAAVGAGSNGASRAREGTPR
;
A
#
# COMPACT_ATOMS: atom_id res chain seq x y z
N TYR A 1 41.03 -11.45 -4.61
CA TYR A 1 39.57 -11.66 -4.68
C TYR A 1 38.88 -10.50 -3.97
N TRP A 2 37.66 -10.12 -4.38
CA TRP A 2 36.89 -9.05 -3.69
C TRP A 2 36.00 -9.58 -2.56
N CYS A 3 35.48 -10.81 -2.71
CA CYS A 3 34.65 -11.50 -1.73
C CYS A 3 34.94 -13.00 -1.82
N GLY A 4 35.02 -13.67 -0.67
CA GLY A 4 35.25 -15.11 -0.59
C GLY A 4 34.67 -15.68 0.69
N MET A 5 34.39 -16.98 0.68
CA MET A 5 33.85 -17.72 1.81
C MET A 5 34.54 -19.08 1.88
N GLY A 6 35.06 -19.46 3.04
CA GLY A 6 35.83 -20.69 3.19
C GLY A 6 37.18 -20.67 2.46
N VAL A 7 37.87 -21.81 2.51
CA VAL A 7 39.22 -22.01 1.98
C VAL A 7 39.26 -23.37 1.29
N GLU A 8 39.96 -23.47 0.17
CA GLU A 8 40.25 -24.74 -0.50
C GLU A 8 41.75 -24.84 -0.80
N GLU A 9 42.25 -26.06 -0.93
CA GLU A 9 43.64 -26.30 -1.29
C GLU A 9 43.79 -26.26 -2.81
N VAL A 10 44.61 -25.34 -3.30
CA VAL A 10 44.95 -25.20 -4.72
C VAL A 10 46.47 -25.26 -4.83
N ASP A 11 47.00 -26.25 -5.54
CA ASP A 11 48.44 -26.49 -5.72
C ASP A 11 49.23 -26.56 -4.41
N GLY A 12 48.67 -27.23 -3.40
CA GLY A 12 49.29 -27.39 -2.07
C GLY A 12 49.25 -26.15 -1.18
N SER A 13 48.52 -25.11 -1.58
CA SER A 13 48.37 -23.88 -0.81
C SER A 13 46.90 -23.58 -0.49
N PRO A 14 46.57 -23.20 0.76
CA PRO A 14 45.22 -22.78 1.12
C PRO A 14 44.88 -21.45 0.44
N GLN A 15 43.84 -21.46 -0.39
CA GLN A 15 43.33 -20.29 -1.10
C GLN A 15 41.86 -20.02 -0.72
N PRO A 16 41.47 -18.75 -0.47
CA PRO A 16 40.07 -18.39 -0.24
C PRO A 16 39.22 -18.66 -1.48
N VAL A 17 38.06 -19.29 -1.29
CA VAL A 17 37.15 -19.61 -2.40
C VAL A 17 36.29 -18.38 -2.72
N PRO A 18 36.36 -17.83 -3.95
CA PRO A 18 35.50 -16.71 -4.34
C PRO A 18 34.01 -17.08 -4.25
N THR A 19 33.18 -16.15 -3.81
CA THR A 19 31.73 -16.39 -3.68
C THR A 19 31.05 -16.79 -4.99
N THR A 20 31.56 -16.28 -6.12
CA THR A 20 31.11 -16.68 -7.46
C THR A 20 31.40 -18.15 -7.78
N THR A 21 32.52 -18.69 -7.28
CA THR A 21 32.88 -20.11 -7.43
C THR A 21 31.89 -20.99 -6.66
N TRP A 22 31.51 -20.58 -5.45
CA TRP A 22 30.44 -21.26 -4.70
C TRP A 22 29.12 -21.25 -5.45
N LEU A 23 28.72 -20.10 -6.01
CA LEU A 23 27.49 -19.99 -6.77
C LEU A 23 27.49 -20.90 -8.00
N GLN A 24 28.60 -20.96 -8.74
CA GLN A 24 28.77 -21.88 -9.89
C GLN A 24 28.65 -23.36 -9.49
N ARG A 25 29.22 -23.74 -8.35
CA ARG A 25 29.20 -25.13 -7.87
C ARG A 25 27.81 -25.54 -7.36
N MET A 26 27.13 -24.66 -6.63
CA MET A 26 25.88 -25.00 -5.93
C MET A 26 24.62 -24.78 -6.78
N ALA A 27 24.58 -23.74 -7.61
CA ALA A 27 23.37 -23.37 -8.35
C ALA A 27 22.82 -24.50 -9.26
N PRO A 28 23.63 -25.32 -9.96
CA PRO A 28 23.11 -26.41 -10.78
C PRO A 28 22.41 -27.52 -9.97
N GLY A 29 22.85 -27.77 -8.74
CA GLY A 29 22.28 -28.80 -7.86
C GLY A 29 21.21 -28.30 -6.89
N ALA A 30 21.00 -26.99 -6.81
CA ALA A 30 20.03 -26.40 -5.91
C ALA A 30 18.59 -26.70 -6.38
N ALA A 31 17.70 -27.02 -5.44
CA ALA A 31 16.26 -27.16 -5.72
C ALA A 31 15.66 -25.83 -6.23
N ALA A 32 16.08 -24.71 -5.62
CA ALA A 32 15.77 -23.36 -6.06
C ALA A 32 16.92 -22.42 -5.67
N VAL A 33 17.12 -21.36 -6.45
CA VAL A 33 18.01 -20.24 -6.08
C VAL A 33 17.16 -19.02 -5.84
N ILE A 34 17.19 -18.51 -4.61
CA ILE A 34 16.42 -17.34 -4.17
C ILE A 34 17.42 -16.21 -3.87
N ALA A 35 17.34 -15.13 -4.63
CA ALA A 35 18.14 -13.93 -4.43
C ALA A 35 17.40 -12.98 -3.48
N ILE A 36 17.97 -12.79 -2.28
CA ILE A 36 17.32 -12.03 -1.21
C ILE A 36 18.02 -10.70 -1.01
N GLY A 37 17.24 -9.63 -1.10
CA GLY A 37 17.72 -8.27 -1.05
C GLY A 37 18.19 -7.74 -2.41
N THR A 38 18.19 -6.41 -2.53
CA THR A 38 18.48 -5.73 -3.80
C THR A 38 19.90 -5.98 -4.29
N CYS A 39 20.85 -6.17 -3.36
CA CYS A 39 22.21 -6.54 -3.70
C CYS A 39 22.29 -7.89 -4.40
N ALA A 40 21.59 -8.91 -3.89
CA ALA A 40 21.61 -10.24 -4.48
C ALA A 40 20.77 -10.32 -5.76
N THR A 41 19.67 -9.57 -5.86
CA THR A 41 18.79 -9.61 -7.03
C THR A 41 19.40 -8.89 -8.24
N TRP A 42 19.85 -7.64 -8.08
CA TRP A 42 20.35 -6.80 -9.18
C TRP A 42 21.63 -6.03 -8.86
N GLY A 43 22.37 -6.43 -7.83
CA GLY A 43 23.64 -5.79 -7.45
C GLY A 43 23.51 -4.65 -6.44
N GLY A 44 22.45 -3.82 -6.53
CA GLY A 44 22.14 -2.78 -5.53
C GLY A 44 23.28 -1.78 -5.29
N ILE A 45 23.44 -1.32 -4.04
CA ILE A 45 24.47 -0.33 -3.67
C ILE A 45 25.90 -0.80 -4.06
N PRO A 46 26.31 -2.06 -3.80
CA PRO A 46 27.63 -2.54 -4.23
C PRO A 46 27.90 -2.50 -5.74
N ALA A 47 26.85 -2.49 -6.56
CA ALA A 47 26.93 -2.42 -8.03
C ALA A 47 26.65 -1.02 -8.59
N ALA A 48 26.45 -0.02 -7.72
CA ALA A 48 26.20 1.35 -8.11
C ALA A 48 27.34 1.95 -8.95
N TYR A 49 27.06 3.09 -9.58
CA TYR A 49 28.01 3.80 -10.41
C TYR A 49 29.34 4.06 -9.66
N GLY A 50 30.46 3.76 -10.32
CA GLY A 50 31.79 3.86 -9.74
C GLY A 50 32.26 2.62 -8.98
N ASN A 51 31.53 1.50 -8.99
CA ASN A 51 31.98 0.28 -8.35
C ASN A 51 33.30 -0.25 -8.97
N PRO A 52 34.34 -0.54 -8.16
CA PRO A 52 35.61 -1.08 -8.65
C PRO A 52 35.62 -2.63 -8.71
N THR A 53 34.56 -3.27 -8.22
CA THR A 53 34.52 -4.71 -7.96
C THR A 53 33.85 -5.52 -9.07
N GLY A 54 33.09 -4.87 -9.95
CA GLY A 54 32.22 -5.55 -10.93
C GLY A 54 31.06 -6.31 -10.26
N SER A 55 30.59 -5.83 -9.10
CA SER A 55 29.44 -6.41 -8.39
C SER A 55 28.22 -6.50 -9.31
N LYS A 56 27.49 -7.60 -9.24
CA LYS A 56 26.28 -7.86 -10.04
C LYS A 56 25.29 -8.75 -9.28
N GLY A 57 24.05 -8.80 -9.74
CA GLY A 57 23.04 -9.69 -9.18
C GLY A 57 23.27 -11.15 -9.52
N VAL A 58 22.63 -12.05 -8.77
CA VAL A 58 22.64 -13.50 -9.01
C VAL A 58 22.04 -13.82 -10.39
N MET A 59 20.98 -13.11 -10.78
CA MET A 59 20.36 -13.25 -12.10
C MET A 59 21.34 -12.84 -13.23
N ASP A 60 22.11 -11.77 -13.04
CA ASP A 60 23.13 -11.35 -14.02
C ASP A 60 24.30 -12.34 -14.10
N PHE A 61 24.62 -12.99 -12.98
CA PHE A 61 25.72 -13.96 -12.91
C PHE A 61 25.34 -15.31 -13.53
N LEU A 62 24.15 -15.83 -13.22
CA LEU A 62 23.67 -17.13 -13.72
C LEU A 62 23.11 -17.05 -15.13
N GLY A 63 22.59 -15.89 -15.53
CA GLY A 63 22.06 -15.63 -16.87
C GLY A 63 20.62 -16.09 -17.06
N LYS A 64 19.99 -15.62 -18.14
CA LYS A 64 18.57 -15.83 -18.47
C LYS A 64 18.17 -17.30 -18.64
N ASP A 65 19.11 -18.13 -19.10
CA ASP A 65 18.88 -19.53 -19.45
C ASP A 65 19.06 -20.47 -18.23
N TYR A 66 19.53 -19.93 -17.10
CA TYR A 66 19.69 -20.72 -15.88
C TYR A 66 18.37 -21.31 -15.40
N ARG A 67 18.41 -22.59 -15.02
CA ARG A 67 17.35 -23.28 -14.29
C ARG A 67 17.98 -24.08 -13.15
N SER A 68 17.30 -24.09 -12.01
CA SER A 68 17.64 -24.95 -10.88
C SER A 68 17.48 -26.43 -11.23
N ALA A 69 17.91 -27.32 -10.33
CA ALA A 69 17.75 -28.77 -10.51
C ALA A 69 16.28 -29.19 -10.70
N LEU A 70 15.34 -28.37 -10.21
CA LEU A 70 13.89 -28.58 -10.34
C LEU A 70 13.23 -27.64 -11.36
N GLY A 71 14.02 -27.03 -12.25
CA GLY A 71 13.51 -26.26 -13.39
C GLY A 71 13.09 -24.82 -13.07
N LEU A 72 13.42 -24.28 -11.90
CA LEU A 72 13.06 -22.91 -11.53
C LEU A 72 14.13 -21.89 -11.98
N PRO A 73 13.75 -20.74 -12.56
CA PRO A 73 14.63 -19.59 -12.67
C PRO A 73 15.05 -19.04 -11.29
N VAL A 74 15.93 -18.04 -11.28
CA VAL A 74 16.25 -17.29 -10.06
C VAL A 74 14.98 -16.57 -9.55
N VAL A 75 14.63 -16.81 -8.29
CA VAL A 75 13.53 -16.12 -7.62
C VAL A 75 14.07 -14.86 -6.94
N ASN A 76 13.53 -13.68 -7.29
CA ASN A 76 14.00 -12.41 -6.77
C ASN A 76 13.10 -11.89 -5.63
N VAL A 77 13.69 -11.65 -4.45
CA VAL A 77 13.01 -11.01 -3.31
C VAL A 77 13.78 -9.74 -2.93
N PRO A 78 13.55 -8.61 -3.62
CA PRO A 78 14.34 -7.39 -3.43
C PRO A 78 13.93 -6.59 -2.19
N GLY A 79 14.78 -5.62 -1.84
CA GLY A 79 14.65 -4.71 -0.71
C GLY A 79 16.00 -4.47 -0.04
N CYS A 80 16.16 -3.35 0.67
CA CYS A 80 17.42 -2.98 1.34
C CYS A 80 17.18 -2.50 2.78
N SER A 81 16.78 -3.38 3.71
CA SER A 81 16.52 -4.83 3.55
C SER A 81 15.10 -5.12 3.03
N PRO A 82 14.82 -6.32 2.50
CA PRO A 82 13.45 -6.76 2.25
C PRO A 82 12.66 -6.82 3.57
N VAL A 83 11.34 -6.68 3.49
CA VAL A 83 10.44 -6.98 4.61
C VAL A 83 10.59 -8.46 4.96
N GLY A 84 10.79 -8.78 6.24
CA GLY A 84 11.07 -10.15 6.69
C GLY A 84 10.01 -11.15 6.22
N ASP A 85 8.74 -10.76 6.30
CA ASP A 85 7.62 -11.56 5.81
C ASP A 85 7.68 -11.84 4.31
N ASN A 86 8.11 -10.86 3.49
CA ASN A 86 8.21 -11.06 2.04
C ASN A 86 9.21 -12.19 1.73
N PHE A 87 10.29 -12.27 2.50
CA PHE A 87 11.28 -13.32 2.41
C PHE A 87 10.72 -14.68 2.85
N THR A 88 10.13 -14.77 4.04
CA THR A 88 9.64 -16.04 4.60
C THR A 88 8.45 -16.59 3.81
N GLU A 89 7.52 -15.75 3.39
CA GLU A 89 6.37 -16.15 2.54
C GLU A 89 6.83 -16.68 1.19
N THR A 90 7.83 -16.05 0.58
CA THR A 90 8.35 -16.50 -0.72
C THR A 90 8.99 -17.88 -0.59
N ILE A 91 9.82 -18.12 0.45
CA ILE A 91 10.38 -19.44 0.69
C ILE A 91 9.27 -20.46 0.90
N ALA A 92 8.30 -20.16 1.77
CA ALA A 92 7.20 -21.07 2.06
C ALA A 92 6.42 -21.43 0.79
N ALA A 93 6.07 -20.44 -0.04
CA ALA A 93 5.37 -20.65 -1.30
C ALA A 93 6.16 -21.52 -2.28
N VAL A 94 7.47 -21.27 -2.42
CA VAL A 94 8.35 -22.09 -3.27
C VAL A 94 8.45 -23.52 -2.73
N LEU A 95 8.62 -23.72 -1.43
CA LEU A 95 8.70 -25.05 -0.83
C LEU A 95 7.38 -25.83 -1.00
N LEU A 96 6.23 -25.18 -0.80
CA LEU A 96 4.92 -25.80 -1.01
C LEU A 96 4.73 -26.25 -2.45
N PHE A 97 5.12 -25.41 -3.43
CA PHE A 97 5.11 -25.76 -4.85
C PHE A 97 6.03 -26.95 -5.14
N LEU A 98 7.28 -26.92 -4.68
CA LEU A 98 8.26 -27.98 -4.94
C LEU A 98 7.86 -29.33 -4.32
N ASN A 99 7.03 -29.32 -3.27
CA ASN A 99 6.46 -30.54 -2.66
C ASN A 99 5.11 -30.95 -3.27
N GLY A 100 4.61 -30.23 -4.29
CA GLY A 100 3.35 -30.55 -4.97
C GLY A 100 2.09 -30.17 -4.18
N PHE A 101 2.21 -29.36 -3.12
CA PHE A 101 1.07 -28.90 -2.31
C PHE A 101 0.36 -27.67 -2.88
N GLY A 102 0.85 -27.10 -3.99
CA GLY A 102 0.25 -25.93 -4.62
C GLY A 102 0.79 -25.66 -6.02
N PRO A 103 0.18 -24.71 -6.75
CA PRO A 103 0.65 -24.29 -8.06
C PRO A 103 1.96 -23.49 -7.96
N LEU A 104 2.65 -23.32 -9.10
CA LEU A 104 3.77 -22.39 -9.20
C LEU A 104 3.27 -20.98 -8.83
N PRO A 105 3.90 -20.27 -7.89
CA PRO A 105 3.50 -18.90 -7.58
C PRO A 105 3.64 -18.00 -8.80
N GLU A 106 2.79 -16.98 -8.90
CA GLU A 106 2.92 -15.99 -9.97
C GLU A 106 4.13 -15.07 -9.71
N PHE A 107 4.91 -14.84 -10.76
CA PHE A 107 6.04 -13.92 -10.76
C PHE A 107 5.79 -12.79 -11.76
N ASP A 108 6.24 -11.59 -11.42
CA ASP A 108 6.22 -10.46 -12.34
C ASP A 108 7.37 -10.52 -13.36
N ASP A 109 7.40 -9.55 -14.28
CA ASP A 109 8.40 -9.46 -15.36
C ASP A 109 9.86 -9.34 -14.86
N LEU A 110 10.06 -9.06 -13.56
CA LEU A 110 11.37 -8.96 -12.93
C LEU A 110 11.72 -10.21 -12.10
N GLY A 111 10.93 -11.27 -12.20
CA GLY A 111 11.13 -12.53 -11.48
C GLY A 111 10.83 -12.42 -9.98
N ARG A 112 9.97 -11.47 -9.58
CA ARG A 112 9.57 -11.29 -8.18
C ARG A 112 8.18 -11.86 -7.91
N PRO A 113 7.90 -12.36 -6.71
CA PRO A 113 6.55 -12.73 -6.27
C PRO A 113 5.51 -11.65 -6.59
N ALA A 114 4.60 -11.92 -7.54
CA ALA A 114 3.67 -10.90 -8.04
C ALA A 114 2.78 -10.35 -6.91
N TRP A 115 2.30 -11.20 -6.01
CA TRP A 115 1.45 -10.77 -4.88
C TRP A 115 2.15 -9.79 -3.91
N LEU A 116 3.49 -9.73 -3.91
CA LEU A 116 4.27 -8.82 -3.07
C LEU A 116 4.68 -7.53 -3.79
N PHE A 117 4.90 -7.59 -5.11
CA PHE A 117 5.53 -6.50 -5.87
C PHE A 117 4.71 -5.98 -7.07
N ASN A 118 3.49 -6.46 -7.31
CA ASN A 118 2.69 -6.01 -8.46
C ASN A 118 2.15 -4.57 -8.29
N GLN A 119 2.04 -4.07 -7.06
CA GLN A 119 1.51 -2.74 -6.78
C GLN A 119 2.60 -1.75 -6.36
N THR A 120 2.39 -0.49 -6.71
CA THR A 120 3.29 0.58 -6.27
C THR A 120 3.02 0.94 -4.81
N VAL A 121 4.04 1.48 -4.15
CA VAL A 121 3.92 2.06 -2.81
C VAL A 121 2.75 3.04 -2.74
N HIS A 122 2.60 3.88 -3.77
CA HIS A 122 1.61 4.95 -3.78
C HIS A 122 0.17 4.43 -3.78
N GLN A 123 -0.10 3.31 -4.46
CA GLN A 123 -1.43 2.69 -4.51
C GLN A 123 -1.94 2.26 -3.12
N ARG A 124 -1.05 2.08 -2.13
CA ARG A 124 -1.41 1.73 -0.75
C ARG A 124 -0.82 2.69 0.29
N CYS A 125 -0.45 3.90 -0.12
CA CYS A 125 0.17 4.85 0.79
C CYS A 125 -0.88 5.52 1.68
N VAL A 126 -0.66 5.52 3.00
CA VAL A 126 -1.53 6.23 3.96
C VAL A 126 -1.59 7.73 3.74
N ARG A 127 -0.60 8.31 3.03
CA ARG A 127 -0.54 9.73 2.66
C ARG A 127 -1.14 10.00 1.27
N ALA A 128 -1.82 9.04 0.64
CA ALA A 128 -2.37 9.20 -0.71
C ALA A 128 -3.51 10.24 -0.78
N GLY A 129 -4.33 10.38 0.27
CA GLY A 129 -5.37 11.42 0.32
C GLY A 129 -4.80 12.84 0.23
N PHE A 130 -3.68 13.10 0.92
CA PHE A 130 -2.97 14.38 0.78
C PHE A 130 -2.49 14.61 -0.65
N TYR A 131 -2.00 13.56 -1.33
CA TYR A 131 -1.61 13.67 -2.73
C TYR A 131 -2.80 13.97 -3.64
N GLU A 132 -3.92 13.28 -3.48
CA GLU A 132 -5.17 13.50 -4.23
C GLU A 132 -5.64 14.95 -4.11
N GLU A 133 -5.60 15.49 -2.89
CA GLU A 133 -5.99 16.87 -2.61
C GLU A 133 -4.89 17.88 -2.96
N GLY A 134 -3.75 17.48 -3.49
CA GLY A 134 -2.67 18.39 -3.84
C GLY A 134 -2.05 19.11 -2.63
N THR A 135 -2.07 18.47 -1.47
CA THR A 135 -1.48 18.96 -0.22
C THR A 135 -0.16 18.22 0.01
N PHE A 136 0.95 18.95 -0.01
CA PHE A 136 2.30 18.38 -0.02
C PHE A 136 3.14 18.93 1.12
N ALA A 137 3.97 18.07 1.69
CA ALA A 137 4.95 18.43 2.70
C ALA A 137 5.97 19.41 2.12
N LYS A 138 6.37 20.40 2.93
CA LYS A 138 7.44 21.34 2.62
C LYS A 138 8.74 20.93 3.27
N GLU A 139 8.66 20.28 4.43
CA GLU A 139 9.80 19.81 5.19
C GLU A 139 9.59 18.40 5.76
N TYR A 140 10.67 17.80 6.27
CA TYR A 140 10.59 16.51 6.96
C TYR A 140 9.97 16.70 8.34
N GLY A 141 8.94 15.91 8.64
CA GLY A 141 8.13 16.02 9.87
C GLY A 141 6.68 16.35 9.59
N ASP A 142 6.41 16.99 8.45
CA ASP A 142 5.07 17.28 7.96
C ASP A 142 4.25 15.97 7.79
N PRO A 143 2.95 15.97 8.15
CA PRO A 143 2.08 14.81 7.95
C PRO A 143 1.68 14.59 6.48
N GLU A 144 1.80 15.60 5.62
CA GLU A 144 1.35 15.60 4.23
C GLU A 144 2.18 14.70 3.29
N CYS A 145 1.78 14.60 2.02
CA CYS A 145 2.49 13.78 1.05
C CYS A 145 3.92 14.28 0.75
N LEU A 146 4.89 13.36 0.82
CA LEU A 146 6.34 13.63 0.71
C LEU A 146 6.87 13.66 -0.74
N VAL A 147 6.00 13.66 -1.74
CA VAL A 147 6.42 13.54 -3.15
C VAL A 147 7.31 14.70 -3.59
N GLU A 148 7.07 15.91 -3.08
CA GLU A 148 7.83 17.09 -3.47
C GLU A 148 9.20 17.22 -2.79
N ILE A 149 9.46 16.40 -1.78
CA ILE A 149 10.73 16.40 -1.05
C ILE A 149 11.57 15.13 -1.30
N GLY A 150 11.17 14.28 -2.25
CA GLY A 150 12.00 13.16 -2.72
C GLY A 150 11.32 11.80 -2.82
N CYS A 151 10.03 11.67 -2.48
CA CYS A 151 9.40 10.35 -2.48
C CYS A 151 9.12 9.80 -3.89
N TRP A 152 9.78 8.70 -4.24
CA TRP A 152 9.57 7.93 -5.48
C TRP A 152 8.42 6.91 -5.42
N GLY A 153 7.62 6.93 -4.36
CA GLY A 153 6.54 5.95 -4.13
C GLY A 153 5.59 5.72 -5.32
N PRO A 154 5.26 6.74 -6.15
CA PRO A 154 4.41 6.54 -7.33
C PRO A 154 4.91 5.51 -8.34
N VAL A 155 6.22 5.24 -8.41
CA VAL A 155 6.84 4.37 -9.43
C VAL A 155 7.64 3.22 -8.81
N VAL A 156 7.51 2.98 -7.51
CA VAL A 156 8.25 1.94 -6.79
C VAL A 156 7.30 0.84 -6.39
N GLN A 157 7.63 -0.38 -6.78
CA GLN A 157 6.89 -1.59 -6.44
C GLN A 157 7.33 -2.16 -5.10
N CYS A 158 6.52 -1.96 -4.06
CA CYS A 158 6.79 -2.42 -2.69
C CYS A 158 5.51 -2.37 -1.85
N ASN A 159 5.26 -3.41 -1.06
CA ASN A 159 4.07 -3.54 -0.22
C ASN A 159 4.22 -2.95 1.20
N ILE A 160 5.38 -2.36 1.54
CA ILE A 160 5.72 -1.93 2.92
C ILE A 160 4.69 -0.98 3.53
N THR A 161 4.00 -0.17 2.73
CA THR A 161 2.97 0.77 3.22
C THR A 161 1.71 0.07 3.71
N SER A 162 1.32 -1.02 3.05
CA SER A 162 0.17 -1.83 3.49
C SER A 162 0.53 -2.87 4.53
N ARG A 163 1.78 -3.31 4.54
CA ARG A 163 2.23 -4.41 5.39
C ARG A 163 2.86 -3.94 6.69
N GLY A 164 3.46 -2.76 6.72
CA GLY A 164 4.38 -2.33 7.77
C GLY A 164 5.77 -2.96 7.63
N ALA A 165 6.73 -2.48 8.42
CA ALA A 165 8.09 -3.02 8.40
C ALA A 165 8.19 -4.30 9.26
N ILE A 166 7.63 -4.28 10.47
CA ILE A 166 7.65 -5.41 11.42
C ILE A 166 6.30 -5.42 12.15
N ASN A 167 5.56 -6.54 12.11
CA ASN A 167 4.27 -6.69 12.80
C ASN A 167 3.29 -5.53 12.54
N HIS A 168 3.17 -5.09 11.28
CA HIS A 168 2.36 -3.93 10.88
C HIS A 168 2.77 -2.57 11.46
N VAL A 169 3.93 -2.51 12.12
CA VAL A 169 4.51 -1.27 12.67
C VAL A 169 5.61 -0.75 11.76
N GLY A 170 5.69 0.58 11.67
CA GLY A 170 6.72 1.28 10.90
C GLY A 170 6.54 1.14 9.40
N GLY A 171 7.61 1.34 8.66
CA GLY A 171 7.60 1.55 7.21
C GLY A 171 8.24 2.90 6.88
N CYS A 172 8.31 3.25 5.59
CA CYS A 172 8.99 4.48 5.19
C CYS A 172 8.04 5.69 5.27
N MET A 173 7.08 5.76 4.36
CA MET A 173 6.31 6.98 4.12
C MET A 173 5.28 7.23 5.21
N ASN A 174 4.72 6.17 5.79
CA ASN A 174 3.83 6.27 6.95
C ASN A 174 4.54 6.83 8.19
N THR A 175 5.88 6.73 8.28
CA THR A 175 6.68 7.31 9.38
C THR A 175 7.42 8.60 8.99
N GLY A 176 7.16 9.17 7.81
CA GLY A 176 7.79 10.41 7.35
C GLY A 176 9.05 10.24 6.51
N GLY A 177 9.48 9.00 6.23
CA GLY A 177 10.60 8.70 5.34
C GLY A 177 10.18 8.63 3.87
N ILE A 178 10.90 9.33 2.99
CA ILE A 178 10.67 9.25 1.54
C ILE A 178 10.94 7.84 1.01
N CYS A 179 10.20 7.44 -0.03
CA CYS A 179 10.55 6.25 -0.80
C CYS A 179 11.78 6.50 -1.65
N ILE A 180 12.83 5.70 -1.47
CA ILE A 180 14.08 5.80 -2.24
C ILE A 180 14.17 4.74 -3.36
N GLY A 181 13.13 3.93 -3.56
CA GLY A 181 13.12 2.89 -4.59
C GLY A 181 13.95 1.66 -4.28
N CYS A 182 14.20 1.33 -3.01
CA CYS A 182 15.13 0.27 -2.62
C CYS A 182 14.76 -1.14 -3.13
N THR A 183 13.54 -1.38 -3.62
CA THR A 183 13.08 -2.66 -4.19
C THR A 183 13.13 -2.71 -5.72
N MET A 184 13.72 -1.71 -6.37
CA MET A 184 13.75 -1.57 -7.82
C MET A 184 15.15 -1.87 -8.40
N PRO A 185 15.25 -2.43 -9.62
CA PRO A 185 16.55 -2.72 -10.26
C PRO A 185 17.44 -1.48 -10.44
N GLY A 186 16.84 -0.31 -10.65
CA GLY A 186 17.57 0.94 -10.82
C GLY A 186 18.18 1.51 -9.53
N PHE A 187 17.98 0.89 -8.37
CA PHE A 187 18.48 1.39 -7.09
C PHE A 187 19.98 1.11 -6.92
N PRO A 188 20.79 2.10 -6.50
CA PRO A 188 20.40 3.46 -6.09
C PRO A 188 20.40 4.50 -7.23
N ASP A 189 21.15 4.28 -8.30
CA ASP A 189 21.57 5.34 -9.23
C ASP A 189 20.42 6.03 -9.96
N ARG A 190 19.36 5.30 -10.32
CA ARG A 190 18.19 5.86 -11.02
C ARG A 190 17.28 6.71 -10.12
N PHE A 191 17.47 6.62 -8.81
CA PHE A 191 16.66 7.30 -7.79
C PHE A 191 17.42 8.43 -7.09
N ALA A 192 18.73 8.52 -7.31
CA ALA A 192 19.57 9.59 -6.80
C ALA A 192 19.44 10.88 -7.64
N PRO A 193 19.57 12.08 -7.03
CA PRO A 193 19.68 12.33 -5.59
C PRO A 193 18.35 12.12 -4.86
N PHE A 194 18.35 11.37 -3.77
CA PHE A 194 17.12 10.91 -3.09
C PHE A 194 16.24 12.03 -2.56
N TYR A 195 16.83 13.09 -2.03
CA TYR A 195 16.12 14.20 -1.37
C TYR A 195 15.70 15.30 -2.34
N LYS A 196 15.77 15.03 -3.64
CA LYS A 196 15.26 15.92 -4.67
C LYS A 196 13.96 15.36 -5.20
N ARG A 197 12.98 16.24 -5.39
CA ARG A 197 11.71 15.92 -6.04
C ARG A 197 11.93 15.08 -7.32
N PRO A 198 11.26 13.93 -7.46
CA PRO A 198 11.33 13.16 -8.71
C PRO A 198 10.74 13.97 -9.87
N PRO A 199 11.41 14.07 -11.03
CA PRO A 199 11.02 15.00 -12.10
C PRO A 199 9.63 14.74 -12.66
N GLY A 200 9.21 13.46 -12.78
CA GLY A 200 7.88 13.08 -13.28
C GLY A 200 6.72 13.56 -12.40
N THR A 201 6.98 14.01 -11.18
CA THR A 201 5.96 14.46 -10.23
C THR A 201 5.58 15.93 -10.39
N ILE A 202 6.32 16.70 -11.20
CA ILE A 202 6.08 18.14 -11.39
C ILE A 202 4.68 18.37 -11.97
N VAL A 203 4.34 17.64 -13.04
CA VAL A 203 3.04 17.73 -13.70
C VAL A 203 1.93 17.24 -12.78
N SER A 204 2.11 16.05 -12.18
CA SER A 204 1.05 15.40 -11.42
C SER A 204 0.71 16.14 -10.12
N SER A 205 1.69 16.69 -9.39
CA SER A 205 1.39 17.49 -8.20
C SER A 205 0.77 18.84 -8.54
N SER A 206 1.09 19.41 -9.71
CA SER A 206 0.46 20.67 -10.16
C SER A 206 -1.00 20.43 -10.51
N ALA A 207 -1.29 19.34 -11.23
CA ALA A 207 -2.65 18.90 -11.51
C ALA A 207 -3.43 18.60 -10.21
N ALA A 208 -2.81 17.88 -9.28
CA ALA A 208 -3.43 17.58 -7.98
C ALA A 208 -3.74 18.85 -7.18
N ARG A 209 -2.88 19.87 -7.18
CA ARG A 209 -3.19 21.17 -6.56
C ARG A 209 -4.41 21.83 -7.17
N ALA A 210 -4.53 21.80 -8.50
CA ALA A 210 -5.67 22.38 -9.21
C ALA A 210 -6.96 21.63 -8.84
N VAL A 211 -6.96 20.30 -8.88
CA VAL A 211 -8.13 19.50 -8.45
C VAL A 211 -8.46 19.78 -6.98
N GLY A 212 -7.45 19.75 -6.12
CA GLY A 212 -7.58 20.00 -4.68
C GLY A 212 -8.12 21.38 -4.33
N SER A 213 -7.87 22.42 -5.13
CA SER A 213 -8.43 23.76 -4.89
C SER A 213 -9.96 23.80 -5.03
N PHE A 214 -10.54 22.88 -5.81
CA PHE A 214 -11.99 22.76 -5.96
C PHE A 214 -12.57 21.71 -5.00
N VAL A 215 -11.89 20.57 -4.84
CA VAL A 215 -12.40 19.44 -4.05
C VAL A 215 -12.38 19.72 -2.55
N ARG A 216 -11.33 20.36 -2.01
CA ARG A 216 -11.23 20.59 -0.56
C ARG A 216 -12.34 21.50 -0.02
N PRO A 217 -12.67 22.65 -0.63
CA PRO A 217 -13.80 23.46 -0.18
C PRO A 217 -15.14 22.72 -0.22
N LEU A 218 -15.39 21.93 -1.27
CA LEU A 218 -16.61 21.13 -1.40
C LEU A 218 -16.71 20.04 -0.32
N ARG A 219 -15.61 19.33 -0.06
CA ARG A 219 -15.52 18.38 1.05
C ARG A 219 -15.76 19.07 2.39
N ARG A 220 -15.12 20.23 2.62
CA ARG A 220 -15.29 21.01 3.86
C ARG A 220 -16.73 21.45 4.07
N MET A 221 -17.37 22.00 3.05
CA MET A 221 -18.78 22.39 3.11
C MET A 221 -19.66 21.19 3.48
N THR A 222 -19.46 20.04 2.84
CA THR A 222 -20.21 18.81 3.16
C THR A 222 -19.95 18.36 4.60
N MET A 223 -18.69 18.40 5.06
CA MET A 223 -18.33 18.05 6.44
C MET A 223 -18.96 19.01 7.47
N ASP A 224 -19.02 20.30 7.18
CA ASP A 224 -19.60 21.30 8.09
C ASP A 224 -21.09 21.02 8.36
N PHE A 225 -21.83 20.50 7.37
CA PHE A 225 -23.20 20.01 7.57
C PHE A 225 -23.24 18.69 8.32
N GLN A 226 -22.44 17.69 7.91
CA GLN A 226 -22.49 16.34 8.50
C GLN A 226 -21.96 16.28 9.94
N ASN A 227 -21.19 17.27 10.37
CA ASN A 227 -20.75 17.41 11.75
C ASN A 227 -21.81 18.05 12.67
N ARG A 228 -23.05 18.24 12.20
CA ARG A 228 -24.18 18.74 12.99
C ARG A 228 -25.24 17.66 13.14
N GLU A 229 -25.66 17.46 14.39
CA GLU A 229 -26.80 16.58 14.70
C GLU A 229 -28.12 17.31 14.37
N PRO A 230 -29.11 16.66 13.73
CA PRO A 230 -30.41 17.26 13.43
C PRO A 230 -31.08 17.94 14.65
N ARG A 231 -30.97 17.35 15.83
CA ARG A 231 -31.51 17.94 17.08
C ARG A 231 -30.89 19.30 17.42
N TRP A 232 -29.61 19.50 17.16
CA TRP A 232 -28.90 20.76 17.46
C TRP A 232 -29.37 21.90 16.55
N ASP A 233 -29.85 21.57 15.35
CA ASP A 233 -30.44 22.54 14.43
C ASP A 233 -31.85 22.95 14.87
N HIS A 234 -32.64 22.00 15.40
CA HIS A 234 -33.94 22.30 16.01
C HIS A 234 -33.81 23.12 17.31
N GLU A 235 -32.94 22.69 18.21
CA GLU A 235 -32.74 23.33 19.52
C GLU A 235 -31.84 24.57 19.43
N LYS A 236 -31.20 24.82 18.27
CA LYS A 236 -30.24 25.91 18.03
C LYS A 236 -29.10 25.96 19.06
N THR A 237 -28.75 24.81 19.64
CA THR A 237 -27.71 24.71 20.66
C THR A 237 -26.85 23.47 20.42
N VAL A 238 -25.55 23.58 20.68
CA VAL A 238 -24.63 22.43 20.73
C VAL A 238 -24.46 22.06 22.20
N PRO A 239 -24.90 20.87 22.65
CA PRO A 239 -24.93 20.49 24.06
C PRO A 239 -23.56 20.01 24.57
N SER A 240 -22.49 20.74 24.25
CA SER A 240 -21.12 20.42 24.67
C SER A 240 -20.35 21.69 25.00
N GLY A 241 -19.64 21.70 26.14
CA GLY A 241 -18.73 22.79 26.50
C GLY A 241 -17.48 22.87 25.62
N TRP A 242 -17.19 21.82 24.84
CA TRP A 242 -16.11 21.77 23.86
C TRP A 242 -16.62 21.96 22.42
N GLY A 243 -17.92 21.76 22.20
CA GLY A 243 -18.53 21.77 20.87
C GLY A 243 -18.81 23.19 20.41
N ASN A 244 -18.06 23.67 19.43
CA ASN A 244 -18.29 24.97 18.81
C ASN A 244 -18.44 24.81 17.30
N VAL A 245 -19.60 24.28 16.89
CA VAL A 245 -19.94 24.08 15.48
C VAL A 245 -20.82 25.25 15.03
N ALA A 246 -20.31 26.05 14.10
CA ALA A 246 -21.07 27.16 13.53
C ALA A 246 -22.33 26.65 12.82
N GLY A 247 -23.44 27.40 12.91
CA GLY A 247 -24.64 27.12 12.13
C GLY A 247 -24.42 27.51 10.66
N PRO A 248 -25.04 26.80 9.70
CA PRO A 248 -24.86 27.11 8.30
C PRO A 248 -25.40 28.50 7.96
N ASN A 249 -24.66 29.25 7.14
CA ASN A 249 -25.10 30.54 6.63
C ASN A 249 -26.27 30.38 5.63
N PRO A 250 -26.97 31.45 5.24
CA PRO A 250 -28.12 31.34 4.34
C PRO A 250 -27.81 30.71 2.97
N LEU A 251 -26.60 30.95 2.44
CA LEU A 251 -26.14 30.38 1.17
C LEU A 251 -25.93 28.87 1.31
N GLU A 252 -25.27 28.45 2.37
CA GLU A 252 -25.05 27.07 2.77
C GLU A 252 -26.37 26.32 2.92
N LYS A 253 -27.36 26.90 3.63
CA LYS A 253 -28.70 26.30 3.76
C LYS A 253 -29.37 26.07 2.39
N GLY A 254 -29.21 27.01 1.47
CA GLY A 254 -29.71 26.87 0.10
C GLY A 254 -29.04 25.72 -0.64
N ILE A 255 -27.72 25.61 -0.57
CA ILE A 255 -26.96 24.51 -1.19
C ILE A 255 -27.34 23.17 -0.57
N HIS A 256 -27.44 23.10 0.75
CA HIS A 256 -27.83 21.88 1.48
C HIS A 256 -29.20 21.37 1.04
N TYR A 257 -30.19 22.26 0.90
CA TYR A 257 -31.52 21.88 0.44
C TYR A 257 -31.48 21.13 -0.91
N PHE A 258 -30.68 21.63 -1.87
CA PHE A 258 -30.52 20.95 -3.16
C PHE A 258 -29.70 19.66 -3.04
N TYR A 259 -28.67 19.65 -2.20
CA TYR A 259 -27.85 18.47 -1.94
C TYR A 259 -28.66 17.34 -1.32
N GLU A 260 -29.51 17.64 -0.34
CA GLU A 260 -30.42 16.71 0.33
C GLU A 260 -31.46 16.15 -0.63
N LYS A 261 -32.05 17.00 -1.48
CA LYS A 261 -32.94 16.54 -2.57
C LYS A 261 -32.26 15.58 -3.53
N LEU A 262 -30.98 15.79 -3.84
CA LEU A 262 -30.20 14.88 -4.67
C LEU A 262 -29.83 13.60 -3.91
N GLN A 263 -29.46 13.71 -2.63
CA GLN A 263 -29.10 12.58 -1.76
C GLN A 263 -30.27 11.60 -1.60
N PHE A 264 -31.49 12.11 -1.45
CA PHE A 264 -32.71 11.32 -1.33
C PHE A 264 -33.48 11.16 -2.65
N ALA A 265 -32.85 11.47 -3.79
CA ALA A 265 -33.48 11.23 -5.08
C ALA A 265 -33.68 9.72 -5.29
N GLY A 266 -34.93 9.26 -5.23
CA GLY A 266 -35.28 7.84 -5.35
C GLY A 266 -35.21 7.05 -4.03
N SER A 267 -35.08 7.72 -2.89
CA SER A 267 -35.15 7.10 -1.55
C SER A 267 -35.99 7.93 -0.59
N THR A 268 -36.47 7.32 0.49
CA THR A 268 -37.24 8.01 1.53
C THR A 268 -36.30 8.67 2.54
N GLU A 269 -36.56 9.94 2.84
CA GLU A 269 -35.85 10.70 3.86
C GLU A 269 -36.15 10.15 5.27
N PRO A 270 -35.12 9.91 6.12
CA PRO A 270 -35.32 9.48 7.49
C PRO A 270 -36.11 10.53 8.29
N GLY A 271 -37.32 10.18 8.74
CA GLY A 271 -38.19 11.09 9.48
C GLY A 271 -39.08 11.98 8.61
N GLY A 272 -39.03 11.85 7.27
CA GLY A 272 -40.01 12.44 6.38
C GLY A 272 -41.39 11.80 6.63
N MET A 273 -42.38 12.62 7.00
CA MET A 273 -43.77 12.20 6.91
C MET A 273 -44.03 11.70 5.48
N GLU A 274 -44.45 10.44 5.34
CA GLU A 274 -45.09 9.98 4.11
C GLU A 274 -46.16 11.01 3.76
N SER A 275 -46.02 11.68 2.61
CA SER A 275 -47.12 12.41 2.04
C SER A 275 -48.25 11.41 1.84
N GLU A 276 -49.33 11.52 2.62
CA GLU A 276 -50.58 10.80 2.44
C GLU A 276 -51.07 11.02 1.00
N GLY A 277 -50.62 10.15 0.10
CA GLY A 277 -50.94 10.13 -1.30
C GLY A 277 -52.01 9.08 -1.55
N ASN A 278 -53.25 9.55 -1.52
CA ASN A 278 -54.39 8.96 -2.21
C ASN A 278 -54.97 7.66 -1.62
N GLY A 279 -55.77 7.83 -0.58
CA GLY A 279 -56.74 6.82 -0.15
C GLY A 279 -57.79 6.57 -1.23
N ASN A 280 -57.63 5.49 -1.98
CA ASN A 280 -58.74 4.68 -2.47
C ASN A 280 -58.24 3.32 -2.99
N GLY A 281 -58.19 2.34 -2.09
CA GLY A 281 -57.89 0.95 -2.40
C GLY A 281 -58.44 0.04 -1.33
N ARG A 282 -59.71 -0.34 -1.45
CA ARG A 282 -60.36 -1.38 -0.65
C ARG A 282 -59.63 -2.73 -0.78
N ALA A 283 -59.24 -3.31 0.35
CA ALA A 283 -59.25 -4.76 0.64
C ALA A 283 -58.92 -4.91 2.13
N ALA A 284 -59.89 -5.08 3.04
CA ALA A 284 -60.60 -6.33 3.36
C ALA A 284 -59.68 -7.52 3.71
N VAL A 285 -60.05 -8.17 4.83
CA VAL A 285 -59.58 -9.45 5.39
C VAL A 285 -58.37 -9.33 6.33
N GLY A 286 -58.41 -9.71 7.60
CA GLY A 286 -59.41 -10.42 8.39
C GLY A 286 -58.85 -10.64 9.80
N ALA A 287 -59.74 -10.59 10.79
CA ALA A 287 -59.45 -10.89 12.18
C ALA A 287 -59.29 -12.40 12.42
N GLY A 288 -58.41 -12.75 13.37
CA GLY A 288 -58.25 -14.09 13.95
C GLY A 288 -56.77 -14.39 14.19
N SER A 289 -56.29 -14.83 15.34
CA SER A 289 -56.91 -15.24 16.60
C SER A 289 -55.80 -15.38 17.65
N ASN A 290 -56.19 -15.21 18.91
CA ASN A 290 -55.44 -15.46 20.15
C ASN A 290 -54.47 -16.66 20.15
N GLY A 291 -53.40 -16.56 20.96
CA GLY A 291 -52.88 -17.72 21.68
C GLY A 291 -51.41 -17.67 22.14
N ALA A 292 -51.22 -17.57 23.46
CA ALA A 292 -50.13 -18.15 24.27
C ALA A 292 -48.68 -17.67 24.01
N SER A 293 -48.13 -16.80 24.86
CA SER A 293 -47.42 -17.15 26.12
C SER A 293 -46.18 -18.03 25.94
N ARG A 294 -45.00 -17.44 26.16
CA ARG A 294 -44.02 -17.89 27.17
C ARG A 294 -42.81 -16.97 27.21
N ALA A 295 -42.66 -16.35 28.39
CA ALA A 295 -41.42 -15.76 28.86
C ALA A 295 -40.33 -16.84 29.01
N ARG A 296 -39.08 -16.46 28.69
CA ARG A 296 -37.89 -16.97 29.36
C ARG A 296 -36.91 -15.83 29.54
N GLU A 297 -36.87 -15.32 30.77
CA GLU A 297 -35.68 -14.73 31.37
C GLU A 297 -34.61 -15.81 31.55
N GLY A 298 -33.33 -15.43 31.49
CA GLY A 298 -32.23 -16.33 31.80
C GLY A 298 -30.84 -15.83 31.37
N THR A 299 -30.42 -14.72 31.96
CA THR A 299 -29.08 -14.33 32.48
C THR A 299 -27.75 -14.70 31.75
N PRO A 300 -26.72 -13.83 31.85
CA PRO A 300 -25.54 -13.82 31.00
C PRO A 300 -24.33 -14.57 31.57
N ARG A 301 -23.42 -14.95 30.69
CA ARG A 301 -21.96 -15.00 30.91
C ARG A 301 -21.26 -14.45 29.69
#